data_AF-A0A0F9AND2-F1
#
_entry.id   AF-A0A0F9AND2-F1
#
_cell.length_a   1.000
_cell.length_b   1.000
_cell.length_c   1.000
_cell.angle_alpha   90.00
_cell.angle_beta   90.00
_cell.angle_gamma   90.00
#
_symmetry.space_group_name_H-M   'P 1'
#
loop_
_entity.id
_entity.type
_entity.pdbx_description
1 polymer ?
#
loop_
_entity_poly.entity_id
_entity_poly.type
_entity_poly.pdbx_seq_one_letter_code
_entity_poly.pdbx_strand_id
1 'polypeptide(L)'
;KHDFTKCWASPLVTQICTDKKSYVCVDHRMEPRFEVKGWGSDEHRQLLEGIDPATECSRCTWSSYNKQIEEVVLKDSMHVNFP
;
A
#
# COMPACT_ATOMS: atom_id res chain seq x y z
N LYS A 1 -12.77 -8.01 -0.80
CA LYS A 1 -13.50 -7.13 0.14
C LYS A 1 -12.45 -6.31 0.88
N HIS A 2 -12.52 -4.98 0.81
CA HIS A 2 -11.60 -4.09 1.51
C HIS A 2 -12.17 -3.82 2.89
N ASP A 3 -11.72 -4.57 3.89
CA ASP A 3 -12.04 -4.34 5.30
C ASP A 3 -10.91 -3.53 5.96
N PHE A 4 -10.35 -2.54 5.25
CA PHE A 4 -9.31 -1.64 5.73
C PHE A 4 -9.49 -0.24 5.11
N THR A 5 -9.01 0.79 5.80
CA THR A 5 -9.23 2.21 5.43
C THR A 5 -8.13 2.81 4.56
N LYS A 6 -6.89 2.33 4.72
CA LYS A 6 -5.73 2.85 3.98
C LYS A 6 -4.83 1.71 3.50
N CYS A 7 -4.13 1.92 2.39
CA CYS A 7 -3.07 1.00 1.98
C CYS A 7 -1.81 1.23 2.84
N TRP A 8 -1.43 0.23 3.62
CA TRP A 8 -0.22 0.23 4.45
C TRP A 8 0.94 -0.58 3.83
N ALA A 9 0.65 -1.37 2.79
CA ALA A 9 1.63 -2.22 2.13
C ALA A 9 2.46 -1.48 1.06
N SER A 10 1.86 -0.55 0.32
CA SER A 10 2.50 0.15 -0.79
C SER A 10 3.79 0.91 -0.43
N PRO A 11 3.97 1.46 0.79
CA PRO A 11 5.26 2.06 1.18
C PRO A 11 6.41 1.05 1.38
N LEU A 12 6.11 -0.24 1.56
CA LEU A 12 7.07 -1.24 2.03
C LEU A 12 7.65 -2.12 0.91
N VAL A 13 6.94 -2.25 -0.21
CA VAL A 13 7.32 -3.15 -1.29
C VAL A 13 7.18 -2.46 -2.64
N THR A 14 8.31 -2.30 -3.33
CA THR A 14 8.34 -1.85 -4.72
C THR A 14 8.14 -3.01 -5.68
N GLN A 15 7.40 -2.78 -6.77
CA GLN A 15 7.20 -3.76 -7.83
C GLN A 15 7.92 -3.29 -9.08
N ILE A 16 9.01 -3.96 -9.44
CA ILE A 16 9.80 -3.65 -10.64
C ILE A 16 9.51 -4.71 -11.69
N CYS A 17 8.98 -4.30 -12.84
CA CYS A 17 8.61 -5.21 -13.92
C CYS A 17 9.73 -5.32 -14.96
N THR A 18 9.57 -6.24 -15.93
CA THR A 18 10.57 -6.52 -16.98
C THR A 18 10.79 -5.35 -17.94
N ASP A 19 9.85 -4.41 -18.00
CA ASP A 19 9.95 -3.12 -18.69
C ASP A 19 10.81 -2.09 -17.94
N LYS A 20 11.38 -2.47 -16.79
CA LYS A 20 12.18 -1.62 -15.87
C LYS A 20 11.37 -0.49 -15.24
N LYS A 21 10.05 -0.52 -15.33
CA LYS A 21 9.19 0.42 -14.62
C LYS A 21 8.92 -0.09 -13.20
N SER A 22 8.76 0.86 -12.29
CA SER A 22 8.45 0.59 -10.88
C SER A 22 7.02 1.02 -10.58
N TYR A 23 6.30 0.22 -9.80
CA TYR A 23 4.93 0.48 -9.41
C TYR A 23 4.77 0.32 -7.90
N VAL A 24 3.85 1.08 -7.29
CA VAL A 24 3.59 1.04 -5.84
C VAL A 24 2.73 -0.14 -5.40
N CYS A 25 2.18 -0.92 -6.33
CA CYS A 25 1.35 -2.07 -6.03
C CYS A 25 1.43 -3.13 -7.13
N VAL A 26 1.40 -4.41 -6.73
CA VAL A 26 1.44 -5.56 -7.66
C VAL A 26 0.14 -5.71 -8.44
N ASP A 27 -0.99 -5.36 -7.82
CA ASP A 27 -2.31 -5.44 -8.44
C ASP A 27 -2.54 -4.33 -9.47
N HIS A 28 -1.79 -3.22 -9.38
CA HIS A 28 -1.83 -2.07 -10.30
C HIS A 28 -0.61 -1.95 -11.22
N ARG A 29 0.11 -3.05 -11.44
CA ARG A 29 1.21 -3.08 -12.42
C ARG A 29 0.68 -2.74 -13.81
N MET A 30 1.47 -2.02 -14.59
CA MET A 30 1.12 -1.51 -15.94
C MET A 30 0.10 -0.35 -15.95
N GLU A 31 -0.39 0.10 -14.79
CA GLU A 31 -1.27 1.27 -14.71
C GLU A 31 -0.44 2.54 -14.48
N PRO A 32 -0.48 3.54 -15.39
CA PRO A 32 0.35 4.74 -15.27
C PRO A 32 0.11 5.52 -13.97
N ARG A 33 -1.11 5.46 -13.41
CA ARG A 33 -1.48 6.12 -12.15
C ARG A 33 -0.60 5.67 -10.97
N PHE A 34 -0.13 4.42 -10.99
CA PHE A 34 0.61 3.78 -9.91
C PHE A 34 2.09 3.58 -10.22
N GLU A 35 2.54 4.08 -11.38
CA GLU A 35 3.95 4.10 -11.75
C GLU A 35 4.69 5.13 -10.89
N VAL A 36 5.90 4.77 -10.43
CA VAL A 36 6.76 5.65 -9.65
C VAL A 36 8.15 5.68 -10.28
N LYS A 37 8.71 6.87 -10.48
CA LYS A 37 10.05 7.05 -11.05
C LYS A 37 11.16 6.98 -10.01
N GLY A 38 10.87 7.41 -8.79
CA GLY A 38 11.82 7.39 -7.67
C GLY A 38 11.15 6.99 -6.38
N TRP A 39 11.60 5.88 -5.78
CA TRP A 39 11.09 5.42 -4.50
C TRP A 39 11.50 6.37 -3.37
N GLY A 40 10.56 6.76 -2.52
CA GLY A 40 10.80 7.72 -1.44
C GLY A 40 10.97 9.17 -1.89
N SER A 41 10.66 9.49 -3.16
CA SER A 41 10.51 10.86 -3.64
C SER A 41 9.22 11.50 -3.11
N ASP A 42 9.07 12.82 -3.28
CA ASP A 42 7.82 13.52 -2.92
C ASP A 42 6.65 13.11 -3.82
N GLU A 43 6.93 12.84 -5.11
CA GLU A 43 5.96 12.23 -6.03
C GLU A 43 5.45 10.89 -5.48
N HIS A 44 6.36 10.05 -4.99
CA HIS A 44 5.98 8.77 -4.36
C HIS A 44 5.12 8.97 -3.11
N ARG A 45 5.48 9.91 -2.22
CA ARG A 45 4.70 10.18 -0.99
C ARG A 45 3.29 10.69 -1.32
N GLN A 46 3.19 11.65 -2.23
CA GLN A 46 1.92 12.21 -2.68
C GLN A 46 1.04 11.17 -3.37
N LEU A 47 1.65 10.31 -4.19
CA LEU A 47 0.97 9.17 -4.80
C LEU A 47 0.35 8.28 -3.72
N LEU A 48 1.14 7.85 -2.72
CA LEU A 48 0.67 6.98 -1.64
C LEU A 48 -0.44 7.60 -0.78
N GLU A 49 -0.36 8.90 -0.50
CA GLU A 49 -1.38 9.63 0.25
C GLU A 49 -2.69 9.76 -0.50
N GLY A 50 -2.63 9.86 -1.83
CA GLY A 50 -3.80 10.01 -2.69
C GLY A 50 -4.46 8.71 -3.14
N ILE A 51 -4.02 7.54 -2.67
CA ILE A 51 -4.66 6.25 -3.00
C ILE A 51 -5.88 6.04 -2.09
N ASP A 52 -7.04 5.81 -2.71
CA ASP A 52 -8.27 5.39 -2.04
C ASP A 52 -8.56 3.90 -2.35
N PRO A 53 -8.30 2.97 -1.41
CA PRO A 53 -8.55 1.55 -1.62
C PRO A 53 -10.03 1.20 -1.85
N ALA A 54 -10.97 2.05 -1.43
CA ALA A 54 -12.39 1.78 -1.61
C ALA A 54 -12.83 1.93 -3.08
N THR A 55 -12.19 2.83 -3.81
CA THR A 55 -12.56 3.17 -5.20
C THR A 55 -11.54 2.70 -6.22
N GLU A 56 -10.24 2.72 -5.89
CA GLU A 56 -9.18 2.39 -6.82
C GLU A 56 -8.80 0.90 -6.78
N CYS A 57 -8.92 0.22 -5.64
CA CYS A 57 -8.59 -1.20 -5.54
C CYS A 57 -9.85 -2.05 -5.73
N SER A 58 -9.87 -2.94 -6.72
CA SER A 58 -10.94 -3.95 -6.87
C SER A 58 -10.59 -5.27 -6.17
N ARG A 59 -9.29 -5.59 -6.15
CA ARG A 59 -8.66 -6.72 -5.46
C ARG A 59 -7.44 -6.19 -4.73
N CYS A 60 -7.15 -6.75 -3.55
CA CYS A 60 -5.95 -6.43 -2.80
C CYS A 60 -5.21 -7.70 -2.34
N THR A 61 -4.07 -7.97 -2.97
CA THR A 61 -3.11 -9.03 -2.61
C THR A 61 -2.59 -8.83 -1.18
N TRP A 62 -2.53 -7.59 -0.71
CA TRP A 62 -2.05 -7.22 0.63
C TRP A 62 -3.16 -7.06 1.68
N SER A 63 -4.39 -7.50 1.39
CA SER A 63 -5.54 -7.30 2.28
C SER A 63 -5.31 -7.81 3.71
N SER A 64 -4.75 -9.01 3.86
CA SER A 64 -4.41 -9.57 5.17
C SER A 64 -3.38 -8.74 5.91
N TYR A 65 -2.38 -8.19 5.20
CA TYR A 65 -1.36 -7.33 5.80
C TYR A 65 -1.96 -6.01 6.29
N ASN A 66 -2.74 -5.32 5.43
CA ASN A 66 -3.41 -4.07 5.82
C ASN A 66 -4.30 -4.27 7.05
N LYS A 67 -5.04 -5.39 7.09
CA LYS A 67 -5.88 -5.73 8.25
C LYS A 67 -5.06 -5.98 9.52
N GLN A 68 -3.90 -6.66 9.41
CA GLN A 68 -3.01 -6.85 10.56
C GLN A 68 -2.49 -5.51 11.08
N ILE A 69 -2.10 -4.58 10.21
CA ILE A 69 -1.67 -3.25 10.62
C ILE A 69 -2.79 -2.50 11.34
N GLU A 70 -3.98 -2.39 10.74
CA GLU A 70 -5.07 -1.61 11.32
C GLU A 70 -5.66 -2.21 12.59
N GLU A 71 -5.84 -3.53 12.64
CA GLU A 71 -6.53 -4.19 13.76
C GLU A 71 -5.58 -4.58 14.90
N VAL A 72 -4.31 -4.79 14.62
CA VAL A 72 -3.35 -5.34 15.58
C VAL A 72 -2.30 -4.30 15.97
N VAL A 73 -1.62 -3.69 15.00
CA VAL A 73 -0.50 -2.77 15.27
C VAL A 73 -1.01 -1.40 15.71
N LEU A 74 -1.88 -0.76 14.93
CA LEU A 74 -2.36 0.60 15.21
C LEU A 74 -3.26 0.65 16.46
N LYS A 75 -4.01 -0.42 16.73
CA LYS A 75 -4.83 -0.56 17.94
C LYS A 75 -4.06 -1.10 19.15
N ASP A 76 -2.79 -1.46 18.96
CA ASP A 76 -1.96 -2.15 19.95
C ASP A 76 -2.67 -3.34 20.63
N SER A 77 -3.42 -4.12 19.86
CA SER A 77 -4.24 -5.22 20.39
C SER A 77 -3.41 -6.35 21.00
N MET A 78 -2.12 -6.41 20.67
CA MET A 78 -1.15 -7.36 21.25
C MET A 78 -0.43 -6.78 22.47
N HIS A 79 -0.77 -5.56 22.90
CA HIS A 79 -0.23 -4.91 24.09
C HIS A 79 1.30 -4.81 24.06
N VAL A 80 1.87 -4.47 22.90
CA VAL A 80 3.32 -4.27 22.76
C VAL A 80 3.76 -3.04 23.56
N ASN A 81 2.92 -2.00 23.66
CA ASN A 81 3.21 -0.82 24.47
C ASN A 81 2.54 -0.87 25.85
N PHE A 82 2.43 -2.06 26.45
CA PHE A 82 1.94 -2.16 27.83
C PHE A 82 2.84 -1.33 28.77
N PRO A 83 2.27 -0.52 29.68
CA PRO A 83 3.04 0.31 30.61
C PRO A 83 3.91 -0.51 31.58
#